data_AF-A0A166SHE3-F1
#
_entry.id   AF-A0A166SHE3-F1
#
_cell.length_a   1.000
_cell.length_b   1.000
_cell.length_c   1.000
_cell.angle_alpha   90.00
_cell.angle_beta   90.00
_cell.angle_gamma   90.00
#
_symmetry.space_group_name_H-M   'P 1'
#
loop_
_entity.id
_entity.type
_entity.pdbx_description
1 polymer ?
#
loop_
_entity_poly.entity_id
_entity_poly.type
_entity_poly.pdbx_seq_one_letter_code
_entity_poly.pdbx_strand_id
1 'polypeptide(L)'
;MHRADAAHLVGLALEKAPAGTRLHVVAESGIASRDIAAAIGDHLGVPTVSVAPSDAPDHFGWIAGFFGLDLAASSARTRELLGWTPTGPTLLADIAAGAYALPG
;
A
#
# COMPACT_ATOMS: atom_id res chain seq x y z
N MET A 1 1.35 -2.85 2.69
CA MET A 1 1.49 -4.18 3.34
C MET A 1 2.97 -4.45 3.51
N HIS A 2 3.40 -4.89 4.68
CA HIS A 2 4.80 -5.21 4.93
C HIS A 2 5.24 -6.48 4.15
N ARG A 3 6.47 -6.49 3.63
CA ARG A 3 6.97 -7.57 2.76
C ARG A 3 6.98 -8.96 3.41
N ALA A 4 7.21 -9.03 4.71
CA ALA A 4 7.24 -10.30 5.44
C ALA A 4 5.83 -10.93 5.53
N ASP A 5 4.79 -10.10 5.70
CA ASP A 5 3.41 -10.59 5.67
C ASP A 5 3.02 -11.12 4.30
N ALA A 6 3.52 -10.49 3.22
CA ALA A 6 3.33 -10.95 1.85
C ALA A 6 3.97 -12.34 1.64
N ALA A 7 5.22 -12.51 2.09
CA ALA A 7 5.93 -13.78 1.99
C ALA A 7 5.21 -14.91 2.76
N HIS A 8 4.75 -14.63 3.98
CA HIS A 8 3.96 -15.59 4.75
C HIS A 8 2.66 -15.97 4.03
N LEU A 9 1.94 -15.00 3.47
CA LEU A 9 0.71 -15.25 2.72
C LEU A 9 0.96 -16.14 1.49
N VAL A 10 2.06 -15.93 0.76
CA VAL A 10 2.43 -16.79 -0.38
C VAL A 10 2.61 -18.25 0.06
N GLY A 11 3.29 -18.49 1.18
CA GLY A 11 3.40 -19.84 1.75
C GLY A 11 2.04 -20.47 2.04
N LEU A 12 1.16 -19.74 2.73
CA LEU A 12 -0.21 -20.21 3.01
C LEU A 12 -1.02 -20.48 1.73
N ALA A 13 -0.85 -19.66 0.70
CA ALA A 13 -1.55 -19.82 -0.57
C ALA A 13 -1.12 -21.11 -1.28
N LEU A 14 0.18 -21.43 -1.28
CA LEU A 14 0.70 -22.66 -1.87
C LEU A 14 0.19 -23.91 -1.14
N GLU A 15 0.01 -23.83 0.18
CA GLU A 15 -0.43 -24.95 1.00
C GLU A 15 -1.95 -25.17 0.95
N LYS A 16 -2.73 -24.09 0.91
CA LYS A 16 -4.17 -24.15 1.24
C LYS A 16 -5.08 -23.59 0.16
N ALA A 17 -4.60 -22.75 -0.76
CA ALA A 17 -5.48 -22.10 -1.72
C ALA A 17 -5.87 -23.08 -2.85
N PRO A 18 -7.17 -23.20 -3.18
CA PRO A 18 -7.59 -23.94 -4.36
C PRO A 18 -6.96 -23.39 -5.65
N ALA A 19 -6.73 -24.25 -6.63
CA ALA A 19 -6.25 -23.83 -7.94
C ALA A 19 -7.16 -22.76 -8.56
N GLY A 20 -6.56 -21.71 -9.15
CA GLY A 20 -7.28 -20.59 -9.73
C GLY A 20 -7.79 -19.54 -8.73
N THR A 21 -7.48 -19.67 -7.43
CA THR A 21 -7.85 -18.67 -6.43
C THR A 21 -7.15 -17.34 -6.69
N ARG A 22 -7.90 -16.24 -6.57
CA ARG A 22 -7.38 -14.87 -6.56
C ARG A 22 -7.38 -14.34 -5.13
N LEU A 23 -6.25 -13.82 -4.68
CA LEU A 23 -6.05 -13.35 -3.31
C LEU A 23 -5.75 -11.86 -3.32
N HIS A 24 -6.43 -11.11 -2.48
CA HIS A 24 -6.09 -9.70 -2.22
C HIS A 24 -5.15 -9.63 -1.03
N VAL A 25 -3.95 -9.13 -1.29
CA VAL A 25 -2.80 -9.18 -0.38
C VAL A 25 -2.58 -7.77 0.19
N VAL A 26 -3.55 -7.31 0.97
CA VAL A 26 -3.56 -5.96 1.56
C VAL A 26 -3.72 -6.03 3.08
N ALA A 27 -2.89 -5.28 3.81
CA ALA A 27 -2.94 -5.22 5.27
C ALA A 27 -3.97 -4.18 5.76
N GLU A 28 -4.02 -3.06 5.07
CA GLU A 28 -4.87 -1.90 5.35
C GLU A 28 -5.72 -1.62 4.11
N SER A 29 -6.93 -1.10 4.31
CA SER A 29 -7.86 -0.75 3.25
C SER A 29 -7.96 0.76 3.12
N GLY A 30 -7.70 1.30 1.93
CA GLY A 30 -8.06 2.67 1.56
C GLY A 30 -7.29 3.77 2.31
N ILE A 31 -5.96 3.71 2.34
CA ILE A 31 -5.15 4.85 2.82
C ILE A 31 -5.20 5.95 1.76
N ALA A 32 -5.59 7.16 2.15
CA ALA A 32 -5.67 8.27 1.21
C ALA A 32 -4.28 8.69 0.73
N SER A 33 -4.12 8.92 -0.58
CA SER A 33 -2.84 9.35 -1.18
C SER A 33 -2.27 10.60 -0.53
N ARG A 34 -3.13 11.54 -0.08
CA ARG A 34 -2.70 12.75 0.64
C ARG A 34 -2.02 12.42 1.98
N ASP A 35 -2.49 11.38 2.69
CA ASP A 35 -1.98 11.02 4.01
C ASP A 35 -0.60 10.34 3.84
N ILE A 36 -0.42 9.58 2.76
CA ILE A 36 0.88 9.02 2.36
C ILE A 36 1.85 10.16 2.01
N ALA A 37 1.42 11.13 1.18
CA ALA A 37 2.24 12.28 0.81
C ALA A 37 2.66 13.09 2.04
N ALA A 38 1.72 13.37 2.96
CA ALA A 38 1.99 14.08 4.22
C ALA A 38 3.02 13.34 5.07
N ALA A 39 2.87 12.03 5.27
CA ALA A 39 3.83 11.25 6.05
C ALA A 39 5.24 11.26 5.45
N ILE A 40 5.36 11.22 4.11
CA ILE A 40 6.66 11.34 3.43
C ILE A 40 7.23 12.76 3.60
N GLY A 41 6.42 13.79 3.41
CA GLY A 41 6.83 15.19 3.57
C GLY A 41 7.32 15.49 4.98
N ASP A 42 6.59 15.03 6.00
CA ASP A 42 6.96 15.17 7.41
C ASP A 42 8.28 14.45 7.72
N HIS A 43 8.47 13.23 7.20
CA HIS A 43 9.71 12.47 7.38
C HIS A 43 10.93 13.16 6.73
N LEU A 44 10.73 13.79 5.57
CA LEU A 44 11.78 14.47 4.81
C LEU A 44 11.95 15.95 5.20
N GLY A 45 11.06 16.52 6.01
CA GLY A 45 11.05 17.94 6.36
C GLY A 45 10.70 18.86 5.18
N VAL A 46 9.88 18.40 4.24
CA VAL A 46 9.45 19.18 3.05
C VAL A 46 7.94 19.36 3.00
N PRO A 47 7.43 20.51 2.53
CA PRO A 47 6.00 20.75 2.45
C PRO A 47 5.35 19.90 1.36
N THR A 48 4.13 19.44 1.63
CA THR A 48 3.28 18.80 0.62
C THR A 48 2.33 19.80 -0.03
N VAL A 49 2.08 19.64 -1.32
CA VAL A 49 1.15 20.49 -2.08
C VAL A 49 0.09 19.64 -2.78
N SER A 50 -1.12 20.20 -2.92
CA SER A 50 -2.17 19.59 -3.73
C SER A 50 -1.92 19.83 -5.22
N VAL A 51 -2.20 18.81 -6.03
CA VAL A 51 -2.15 18.91 -7.50
C VAL A 51 -3.59 18.88 -8.02
N ALA A 52 -3.94 19.84 -8.87
CA ALA A 52 -5.27 19.86 -9.48
C ALA A 52 -5.42 18.70 -10.50
N PRO A 53 -6.62 18.11 -10.67
CA PRO A 53 -6.80 17.01 -11.61
C PRO A 53 -6.39 17.33 -13.05
N SER A 54 -6.54 18.59 -13.49
CA SER A 54 -6.11 19.06 -14.82
C SER A 54 -4.59 19.02 -15.01
N ASP A 55 -3.84 19.18 -13.92
CA ASP A 55 -2.39 19.33 -13.94
C ASP A 55 -1.67 18.01 -13.64
N ALA A 56 -2.43 17.00 -13.19
CA ALA A 56 -1.91 15.69 -12.84
C ALA A 56 -1.16 14.99 -14.01
N PRO A 57 -1.61 15.05 -15.28
CA PRO A 57 -0.86 14.47 -16.40
C PRO A 57 0.53 15.09 -16.59
N ASP A 58 0.64 16.41 -16.47
CA ASP A 58 1.92 17.11 -16.61
C ASP A 58 2.82 16.86 -15.39
N HIS A 59 2.24 16.74 -14.20
CA HIS A 59 2.98 16.52 -12.94
C HIS A 59 3.47 15.07 -12.76
N PHE A 60 2.59 14.09 -13.00
CA PHE A 60 2.87 12.67 -12.75
C PHE A 60 3.15 11.86 -14.03
N GLY A 61 2.90 12.42 -15.22
CA GLY A 61 3.09 11.69 -16.48
C GLY A 61 2.15 10.49 -16.61
N TRP A 62 2.68 9.37 -17.08
CA TRP A 62 1.88 8.18 -17.40
C TRP A 62 1.14 7.58 -16.20
N ILE A 63 1.59 7.83 -14.96
CA ILE A 63 0.95 7.32 -13.74
C ILE A 63 -0.18 8.21 -13.22
N ALA A 64 -0.37 9.41 -13.80
CA ALA A 64 -1.38 10.38 -13.36
C ALA A 64 -2.79 9.77 -13.27
N GLY A 65 -3.13 8.91 -14.23
CA GLY A 65 -4.41 8.21 -14.25
C GLY A 65 -4.67 7.39 -12.98
N PHE A 66 -3.64 6.77 -12.38
CA PHE A 66 -3.80 5.97 -11.17
C PHE A 66 -4.09 6.82 -9.93
N PHE A 67 -3.48 8.01 -9.81
CA PHE A 67 -3.72 8.91 -8.69
C PHE A 67 -5.13 9.54 -8.71
N GLY A 68 -5.78 9.56 -9.88
CA GLY A 68 -7.17 10.01 -10.01
C GLY A 68 -8.22 8.94 -9.70
N LEU A 69 -7.82 7.67 -9.51
CA LEU A 69 -8.73 6.55 -9.26
C LEU A 69 -8.85 6.25 -7.76
N ASP A 70 -10.06 5.90 -7.33
CA ASP A 70 -10.29 5.29 -6.02
C ASP A 70 -10.13 3.76 -6.13
N LEU A 71 -8.96 3.26 -5.71
CA LEU A 71 -8.55 1.85 -5.83
C LEU A 71 -8.42 1.17 -4.47
N ALA A 72 -9.46 1.26 -3.63
CA ALA A 72 -9.50 0.53 -2.38
C ALA A 72 -9.71 -0.99 -2.60
N ALA A 73 -8.90 -1.81 -1.93
CA ALA A 73 -9.04 -3.25 -1.91
C ALA A 73 -9.21 -3.77 -0.47
N SER A 74 -9.94 -4.88 -0.33
CA SER A 74 -10.10 -5.59 0.95
C SER A 74 -9.47 -6.97 0.88
N SER A 75 -8.89 -7.42 2.00
CA SER A 75 -8.35 -8.77 2.18
C SER A 75 -9.26 -9.70 3.00
N ALA A 76 -10.50 -9.31 3.31
CA ALA A 76 -11.41 -10.10 4.15
C ALA A 76 -11.51 -11.57 3.71
N ARG A 77 -11.74 -11.81 2.42
CA ARG A 77 -11.83 -13.16 1.84
C ARG A 77 -10.51 -13.93 1.91
N THR A 78 -9.38 -13.25 1.70
CA THR A 78 -8.05 -13.85 1.85
C THR A 78 -7.81 -14.33 3.29
N ARG A 79 -8.20 -13.49 4.28
CA ARG A 79 -8.05 -13.80 5.71
C ARG A 79 -8.94 -14.97 6.11
N GLU A 80 -10.19 -14.96 5.69
CA GLU A 80 -11.15 -16.04 5.94
C GLU A 80 -10.66 -17.37 5.33
N LEU A 81 -10.22 -17.36 4.07
CA LEU A 81 -9.81 -18.57 3.36
C LEU A 81 -8.52 -19.18 3.93
N LEU A 82 -7.53 -18.35 4.27
CA LEU A 82 -6.19 -18.83 4.63
C LEU A 82 -5.90 -18.83 6.13
N GLY A 83 -6.79 -18.24 6.94
CA GLY A 83 -6.51 -17.92 8.35
C GLY A 83 -5.36 -16.91 8.51
N TRP A 84 -5.04 -16.17 7.45
CA TRP A 84 -3.94 -15.23 7.42
C TRP A 84 -4.31 -13.93 8.13
N THR A 85 -3.41 -13.41 8.97
CA THR A 85 -3.54 -12.09 9.59
C THR A 85 -2.20 -11.35 9.46
N PRO A 86 -2.15 -10.17 8.81
CA PRO A 86 -0.93 -9.37 8.73
C PRO A 86 -0.52 -8.86 10.12
N THR A 87 0.79 -8.80 10.35
CA THR A 87 1.40 -8.46 11.65
C THR A 87 2.47 -7.38 11.57
N GLY A 88 2.90 -7.01 10.35
CA GLY A 88 3.83 -5.92 10.13
C GLY A 88 3.24 -4.55 10.44
N PRO A 89 4.08 -3.51 10.42
CA PRO A 89 3.63 -2.13 10.66
C PRO A 89 2.64 -1.67 9.59
N THR A 90 1.83 -0.68 9.95
CA THR A 90 1.04 0.08 8.98
C THR A 90 1.97 0.88 8.07
N LEU A 91 1.50 1.23 6.86
CA LEU A 91 2.30 2.00 5.91
C LEU A 91 2.82 3.32 6.52
N LEU A 92 1.96 4.05 7.23
CA LEU A 92 2.34 5.33 7.83
C LEU A 92 3.34 5.16 8.97
N ALA A 93 3.21 4.10 9.78
CA ALA A 93 4.19 3.78 10.83
C ALA A 93 5.55 3.40 10.22
N ASP A 94 5.55 2.65 9.12
CA ASP A 94 6.76 2.21 8.42
C ASP A 94 7.50 3.39 7.76
N ILE A 95 6.75 4.35 7.19
CA ILE A 95 7.30 5.64 6.71
C ILE A 95 7.91 6.43 7.86
N ALA A 96 7.19 6.61 8.96
CA ALA A 96 7.67 7.37 10.12
C ALA A 96 8.94 6.74 10.74
N ALA A 97 9.06 5.41 10.69
CA ALA A 97 10.23 4.67 11.15
C ALA A 97 11.45 4.78 10.20
N GLY A 98 11.31 5.43 9.04
CA GLY A 98 12.38 5.61 8.06
C GLY A 98 12.68 4.39 7.20
N ALA A 99 11.75 3.42 7.12
CA ALA A 99 11.94 2.21 6.32
C ALA A 99 12.12 2.46 4.81
N TYR A 100 11.77 3.67 4.35
CA TYR A 100 11.84 4.11 2.95
C TYR A 100 12.88 5.20 2.70
N ALA A 101 13.72 5.52 3.68
CA ALA A 101 14.82 6.46 3.47
C ALA A 101 15.83 5.86 2.47
N LEU A 102 16.35 6.68 1.56
CA LEU A 102 17.47 6.27 0.72
C LEU A 102 18.70 6.05 1.62
N PRO A 103 19.50 5.00 1.39
CA PRO A 103 20.80 4.89 2.05
C PRO A 103 21.63 6.12 1.68
N GLY A 104 22.17 6.79 2.72
CA GLY A 104 23.07 7.92 2.56
C GLY A 104 24.44 7.55 2.01
#